data_AF-A0A2R6CMY5-F1
#
_entry.id   AF-A0A2R6CMY5-F1
#
_cell.length_a   1.000
_cell.length_b   1.000
_cell.length_c   1.000
_cell.angle_alpha   90.00
_cell.angle_beta   90.00
_cell.angle_gamma   90.00
#
_symmetry.space_group_name_H-M   'P 1'
#
loop_
_entity.id
_entity.type
_entity.pdbx_description
1 polymer ?
#
loop_
_entity_poly.entity_id
_entity_poly.type
_entity_poly.pdbx_seq_one_letter_code
_entity_poly.pdbx_strand_id
1 'polypeptide(L)'
;MDTGILDMVQRVGTVALALTIALPGLDFLLLRSDLFVGGGLLALAALVLVVSEYVRSPSDMSTSTAQRVVGAIAKEPDDEE
;
A
#
# COMPACT_ATOMS: atom_id res chain seq x y z
N MET A 1 -3.69 9.09 28.00
CA MET A 1 -4.71 8.07 27.70
C MET A 1 -4.22 7.35 26.47
N ASP A 2 -4.03 6.04 26.56
CA ASP A 2 -3.32 5.20 25.59
C ASP A 2 -4.06 5.06 24.25
N THR A 3 -4.05 6.11 23.44
CA THR A 3 -4.63 6.11 22.09
C THR A 3 -3.84 5.22 21.13
N GLY A 4 -2.62 4.80 21.50
CA GLY A 4 -1.73 4.03 20.64
C GLY A 4 -2.28 2.66 20.21
N ILE A 5 -3.07 2.00 21.04
CA ILE A 5 -3.67 0.70 20.68
C ILE A 5 -4.81 0.89 19.68
N LEU A 6 -5.64 1.92 19.87
CA LEU A 6 -6.72 2.23 18.95
C LEU A 6 -6.17 2.64 17.58
N ASP A 7 -5.11 3.43 17.57
CA ASP A 7 -4.39 3.81 16.34
C ASP A 7 -3.82 2.58 15.61
N MET A 8 -3.22 1.64 16.35
CA MET A 8 -2.69 0.41 15.77
C MET A 8 -3.80 -0.48 15.18
N VAL A 9 -4.89 -0.71 15.90
CA VAL A 9 -6.03 -1.50 15.41
C VAL A 9 -6.62 -0.87 14.15
N GLN A 10 -6.70 0.45 14.13
CA GLN A 10 -7.23 1.22 13.02
C GLN A 10 -6.32 1.20 11.78
N ARG A 11 -4.98 1.24 11.97
CA ARG A 11 -4.00 1.01 10.89
C ARG A 11 -4.05 -0.40 10.35
N VAL A 12 -4.06 -1.41 11.23
CA VAL A 12 -4.16 -2.82 10.85
C VAL A 12 -5.43 -3.08 10.04
N GLY A 13 -6.56 -2.50 10.44
CA GLY A 13 -7.81 -2.60 9.68
C GLY A 13 -7.73 -1.98 8.28
N THR A 14 -7.06 -0.83 8.15
CA THR A 14 -6.85 -0.17 6.86
C THR A 14 -5.94 -1.00 5.95
N VAL A 15 -4.85 -1.54 6.50
CA VAL A 15 -3.92 -2.42 5.76
C VAL A 15 -4.62 -3.70 5.33
N ALA A 16 -5.45 -4.30 6.19
CA ALA A 16 -6.24 -5.48 5.84
C ALA A 16 -7.20 -5.21 4.67
N LEU A 17 -7.82 -4.02 4.65
CA LEU A 17 -8.67 -3.59 3.54
C LEU A 17 -7.86 -3.41 2.24
N ALA A 18 -6.73 -2.71 2.33
CA ALA A 18 -5.83 -2.49 1.20
C ALA A 18 -5.29 -3.81 0.61
N LEU A 19 -4.91 -4.78 1.47
CA LEU A 19 -4.46 -6.10 1.05
C LEU A 19 -5.52 -6.86 0.26
N THR A 20 -6.79 -6.74 0.64
CA THR A 20 -7.90 -7.39 -0.08
C THR A 20 -8.00 -6.91 -1.54
N ILE A 21 -7.57 -5.68 -1.80
CA ILE A 21 -7.56 -5.07 -3.15
C ILE A 21 -6.21 -5.30 -3.85
N ALA A 22 -5.10 -5.25 -3.09
CA ALA A 22 -3.75 -5.35 -3.62
C ALA A 22 -3.40 -6.76 -4.10
N LEU A 23 -3.82 -7.80 -3.37
CA LEU A 23 -3.55 -9.19 -3.73
C LEU A 23 -4.09 -9.56 -5.12
N PRO A 24 -5.38 -9.34 -5.45
CA PRO A 24 -5.87 -9.57 -6.80
C PRO A 24 -5.23 -8.61 -7.83
N GLY A 25 -4.89 -7.37 -7.45
CA GLY A 25 -4.17 -6.46 -8.34
C GLY A 25 -2.79 -6.99 -8.78
N LEU A 26 -2.04 -7.57 -7.83
CA LEU A 26 -0.78 -8.26 -8.09
C LEU A 26 -0.96 -9.49 -8.97
N ASP A 27 -2.02 -10.27 -8.74
CA ASP A 27 -2.34 -11.44 -9.56
C ASP A 27 -2.63 -11.06 -11.02
N PHE A 28 -3.43 -10.01 -11.24
CA PHE A 28 -3.69 -9.49 -12.58
C PHE A 28 -2.45 -8.93 -13.27
N LEU A 29 -1.58 -8.25 -12.52
CA LEU A 29 -0.35 -7.66 -13.05
C LEU A 29 0.69 -8.74 -13.43
N LEU A 30 0.91 -9.71 -12.53
CA LEU A 30 1.98 -10.70 -12.65
C LEU A 30 1.56 -11.95 -13.42
N LEU A 31 0.38 -12.52 -13.15
CA LEU A 31 -0.05 -13.78 -13.77
C LEU A 31 -0.77 -13.56 -15.09
N ARG A 32 -1.46 -12.43 -15.26
CA ARG A 32 -2.24 -12.12 -16.47
C ARG A 32 -1.60 -11.11 -17.40
N SER A 33 -0.48 -10.50 -16.99
CA SER A 33 0.23 -9.46 -17.76
C SER A 33 -0.65 -8.24 -18.12
N ASP A 34 -1.79 -8.07 -17.45
CA ASP A 34 -2.74 -7.00 -17.73
C ASP A 34 -2.38 -5.79 -16.85
N LEU A 35 -1.50 -4.96 -17.39
CA LEU A 35 -1.00 -3.78 -16.70
C LEU A 35 -2.12 -2.76 -16.40
N PHE A 36 -3.16 -2.70 -17.23
CA PHE A 36 -4.27 -1.77 -17.04
C PHE A 36 -5.12 -2.18 -15.85
N VAL A 37 -5.53 -3.45 -15.78
CA VAL A 37 -6.38 -3.95 -14.69
C VAL A 37 -5.57 -4.10 -13.40
N GLY A 38 -4.39 -4.72 -13.46
CA GLY A 38 -3.52 -4.90 -12.30
C GLY A 38 -2.99 -3.58 -11.75
N GLY A 39 -2.52 -2.69 -12.62
CA GLY A 39 -2.05 -1.36 -12.25
C GLY A 39 -3.17 -0.49 -11.69
N GLY A 40 -4.37 -0.56 -12.28
CA GLY A 40 -5.56 0.14 -11.77
C GLY A 40 -5.93 -0.29 -10.35
N LEU A 41 -5.94 -1.60 -10.08
CA LEU A 41 -6.23 -2.14 -8.75
C LEU A 41 -5.17 -1.77 -7.71
N LEU A 42 -3.89 -1.83 -8.07
CA LEU A 42 -2.79 -1.41 -7.19
C LEU A 42 -2.84 0.10 -6.91
N ALA A 43 -3.13 0.93 -7.91
CA ALA A 43 -3.34 2.35 -7.72
C ALA A 43 -4.51 2.64 -6.78
N LEU A 44 -5.59 1.86 -6.88
CA LEU A 44 -6.76 1.97 -6.00
C LEU A 44 -6.41 1.58 -4.55
N ALA A 45 -5.66 0.49 -4.36
CA ALA A 45 -5.18 0.08 -3.04
C ALA A 45 -4.25 1.14 -2.41
N ALA A 46 -3.35 1.73 -3.22
CA ALA A 46 -2.50 2.84 -2.79
C ALA A 46 -3.33 4.08 -2.43
N LEU A 47 -4.37 4.39 -3.20
CA LEU A 47 -5.28 5.50 -2.94
C LEU A 47 -6.03 5.31 -1.62
N VAL A 48 -6.50 4.10 -1.31
CA VAL A 48 -7.13 3.78 -0.02
C VAL A 48 -6.18 4.06 1.15
N LEU A 49 -4.90 3.69 1.02
CA LEU A 49 -3.87 3.97 2.01
C LEU A 49 -3.61 5.48 2.15
N VAL A 50 -3.41 6.18 1.04
CA VAL A 50 -3.11 7.62 1.03
C VAL A 50 -4.29 8.42 1.60
N VAL A 51 -5.52 8.11 1.21
CA VAL A 51 -6.72 8.78 1.73
C VAL A 51 -6.87 8.52 3.22
N SER A 52 -6.67 7.28 3.68
CA SER A 52 -6.71 6.97 5.12
C SER A 52 -5.64 7.71 5.91
N GLU A 53 -4.43 7.84 5.37
CA GLU A 53 -3.31 8.56 6.01
C GLU A 53 -3.58 10.08 6.04
N TYR A 54 -4.03 10.64 4.91
CA TYR A 54 -4.30 12.08 4.74
C TYR A 54 -5.46 12.56 5.61
N VAL A 55 -6.50 11.74 5.80
CA VAL A 55 -7.63 12.05 6.67
C VAL A 55 -7.26 11.96 8.15
N ARG A 56 -6.25 11.17 8.53
CA ARG A 56 -5.89 10.92 9.95
C ARG A 56 -4.83 11.84 10.51
N SER A 57 -3.84 12.24 9.70
CA SER A 57 -2.78 13.13 10.14
C SER A 57 -2.25 13.94 8.95
N PRO A 58 -2.61 15.23 8.77
CA PRO A 58 -1.95 16.06 7.76
C PRO A 58 -0.45 16.28 8.03
N SER A 59 0.05 15.93 9.23
CA SER A 59 1.44 16.16 9.68
C SER A 59 2.36 14.93 9.69
N ASP A 60 1.87 13.70 9.42
CA ASP A 60 2.69 12.46 9.53
C ASP A 60 3.32 11.97 8.22
N MET A 61 3.54 12.88 7.27
CA MET A 61 4.41 12.63 6.13
C MET A 61 5.88 12.70 6.58
N SER A 62 6.30 11.81 7.49
CA SER A 62 7.72 11.56 7.71
C SER A 62 8.25 10.76 6.52
N THR A 63 9.00 11.45 5.67
CA THR A 63 9.79 11.01 4.51
C THR A 63 10.34 9.57 4.54
N SER A 64 10.55 9.00 5.72
CA SER A 64 10.94 7.62 5.98
C SER A 64 10.05 6.56 5.30
N THR A 65 8.72 6.67 5.38
CA THR A 65 7.82 5.63 4.84
C THR A 65 7.72 5.71 3.31
N ALA A 66 7.71 6.93 2.77
CA ALA A 66 7.74 7.17 1.33
C ALA A 66 9.04 6.63 0.70
N GLN A 67 10.19 6.80 1.37
CA GLN A 67 11.48 6.25 0.90
C GLN A 67 11.54 4.72 0.92
N ARG A 68 10.88 4.06 1.87
CA ARG A 68 10.83 2.59 1.90
C ARG A 68 9.96 2.02 0.80
N VAL A 69 8.83 2.65 0.52
CA VAL A 69 7.97 2.27 -0.61
C VAL A 69 8.71 2.52 -1.92
N VAL A 70 9.30 3.71 -2.12
CA VAL A 70 10.14 4.02 -3.29
C VAL A 70 11.33 3.06 -3.42
N GLY A 71 11.98 2.68 -2.33
CA GLY A 71 13.07 1.70 -2.34
C GLY A 71 12.60 0.29 -2.70
N ALA A 72 11.37 -0.09 -2.34
CA ALA A 72 10.80 -1.39 -2.67
C ALA A 72 10.31 -1.48 -4.13
N ILE A 73 9.75 -0.39 -4.70
CA ILE A 73 9.42 -0.34 -6.15
C ILE A 73 10.64 -0.12 -7.04
N ALA A 74 11.68 0.57 -6.56
CA ALA A 74 12.94 0.71 -7.31
C ALA A 74 13.79 -0.58 -7.28
N LYS A 75 13.48 -1.50 -6.38
CA LYS A 75 14.00 -2.86 -6.41
C LYS A 75 13.08 -3.68 -7.32
N GLU A 76 13.29 -3.57 -8.63
CA GLU A 76 12.81 -4.58 -9.58
C GLU A 76 13.23 -5.98 -9.09
N PRO A 77 12.44 -7.02 -9.40
CA PRO A 77 12.77 -8.38 -8.98
C PRO A 77 14.13 -8.70 -9.57
N ASP A 78 15.16 -8.80 -8.73
CA ASP A 78 16.42 -9.40 -9.16
C ASP A 78 16.05 -10.83 -9.55
N ASP A 79 16.10 -11.09 -10.86
CA ASP A 79 15.95 -12.38 -11.49
C ASP A 79 16.76 -13.42 -10.70
N GLU A 80 16.10 -14.55 -10.46
CA GLU A 80 16.73 -15.77 -9.99
C GLU A 80 17.86 -16.15 -10.98
N GLU A 81 19.12 -16.01 -10.55
CA GLU A 81 20.23 -16.86 -11.01
C GLU A 81 20.63 -17.84 -9.90
#